data_AF-U5W3D1-F1
#
_entry.id   AF-U5W3D1-F1
#
_cell.length_a   1.000
_cell.length_b   1.000
_cell.length_c   1.000
_cell.angle_alpha   90.00
_cell.angle_beta   90.00
_cell.angle_gamma   90.00
#
_symmetry.space_group_name_H-M   'P 1'
#
loop_
_entity.id
_entity.type
_entity.pdbx_description
1 polymer ?
#
loop_
_entity_poly.entity_id
_entity_poly.type
_entity_poly.pdbx_seq_one_letter_code
_entity_poly.pdbx_strand_id
1 'polypeptide(L)'
;MTDGVHVGRAGVDGAANQGWLLGHFMPKGELLHSDDVEVKWGVHPPGDRRAAWATGEIRTALLVLIKGAFDIELRDRTVLLREPGDYVVWGPGEDHSWQAGDVETVVLTVRWPSLPGWRLPPSAP
;
A
#
# COMPACT_ATOMS: atom_id res chain seq x y z
N MET A 1 -8.79 -13.26 27.51
CA MET A 1 -7.58 -12.97 26.74
C MET A 1 -7.73 -13.70 25.43
N THR A 2 -7.85 -12.97 24.32
CA THR A 2 -7.46 -13.52 23.02
C THR A 2 -5.99 -13.94 23.17
N ASP A 3 -5.61 -15.05 22.57
CA ASP A 3 -4.27 -15.66 22.63
C ASP A 3 -3.15 -14.79 22.00
N GLY A 4 -3.42 -13.51 21.74
CA GLY A 4 -2.49 -12.59 21.10
C GLY A 4 -2.30 -12.85 19.61
N VAL A 5 -3.14 -13.69 18.99
CA VAL A 5 -3.04 -14.07 17.58
C VAL A 5 -4.28 -13.60 16.81
N HIS A 6 -4.06 -12.93 15.70
CA HIS A 6 -5.10 -12.63 14.71
C HIS A 6 -4.84 -13.44 13.44
N VAL A 7 -5.87 -14.08 12.89
CA VAL A 7 -5.83 -14.78 11.60
C VAL A 7 -6.94 -14.24 10.73
N GLY A 8 -6.62 -13.85 9.50
CA GLY A 8 -7.57 -13.23 8.60
C GLY A 8 -7.17 -13.41 7.13
N ARG A 9 -7.98 -12.85 6.24
CA ARG A 9 -7.70 -12.84 4.79
C ARG A 9 -7.46 -11.41 4.37
N ALA A 10 -6.24 -11.08 3.95
CA ALA A 10 -5.83 -9.72 3.62
C ALA A 10 -6.84 -8.97 2.72
N GLY A 11 -7.27 -9.59 1.61
CA GLY A 11 -8.25 -8.97 0.71
C GLY A 11 -9.63 -8.70 1.34
N VAL A 12 -10.03 -9.47 2.36
CA VAL A 12 -11.30 -9.28 3.08
C VAL A 12 -11.13 -8.25 4.19
N ASP A 13 -10.12 -8.43 5.04
CA ASP A 13 -9.87 -7.59 6.22
C ASP A 13 -9.53 -6.15 5.83
N GLY A 14 -8.79 -5.96 4.72
CA GLY A 14 -8.43 -4.66 4.21
C GLY A 14 -9.51 -3.94 3.41
N ALA A 15 -10.55 -4.65 2.95
CA ALA A 15 -11.53 -4.11 1.99
C ALA A 15 -12.22 -2.84 2.51
N ALA A 16 -12.59 -2.83 3.79
CA ALA A 16 -13.23 -1.67 4.44
C ALA A 16 -12.31 -0.44 4.50
N ASN A 17 -11.00 -0.63 4.35
CA ASN A 17 -9.98 0.41 4.45
C ASN A 17 -9.14 0.52 3.16
N GLN A 18 -9.74 0.33 1.98
CA GLN A 18 -9.04 0.47 0.68
C GLN A 18 -7.77 -0.40 0.57
N GLY A 19 -7.82 -1.59 1.17
CA GLY A 19 -6.74 -2.57 1.21
C GLY A 19 -5.83 -2.48 2.44
N TRP A 20 -5.95 -1.44 3.29
CA TRP A 20 -5.13 -1.29 4.49
C TRP A 20 -5.55 -2.28 5.60
N LEU A 21 -4.65 -3.19 5.98
CA LEU A 21 -4.86 -4.29 6.93
C LEU A 21 -4.55 -3.95 8.37
N LEU A 22 -3.58 -3.05 8.58
CA LEU A 22 -2.98 -2.77 9.89
C LEU A 22 -2.46 -1.33 9.89
N GLY A 23 -2.64 -0.62 11.00
CA GLY A 23 -2.14 0.75 11.20
C GLY A 23 -2.94 1.53 12.26
N HIS A 24 -2.63 2.82 12.43
CA HIS A 24 -3.13 3.67 13.53
C HIS A 24 -4.65 3.87 13.50
N PHE A 25 -5.24 3.63 12.33
CA PHE A 25 -6.65 3.78 12.03
C PHE A 25 -7.49 2.58 12.49
N MET A 26 -6.87 1.46 12.88
CA MET A 26 -7.60 0.36 13.50
C MET A 26 -7.98 0.72 14.95
N PRO A 27 -9.02 0.10 15.53
CA PRO A 27 -9.45 0.41 16.88
C PRO A 27 -8.35 0.17 17.92
N LYS A 28 -8.15 1.13 18.83
CA LYS A 28 -7.15 1.01 19.90
C LYS A 28 -7.41 -0.23 20.76
N GLY A 29 -6.35 -0.98 21.05
CA GLY A 29 -6.42 -2.22 21.84
C GLY A 29 -6.60 -3.49 21.01
N GLU A 30 -6.85 -3.36 19.70
CA GLU A 30 -6.81 -4.49 18.76
C GLU A 30 -5.39 -4.74 18.25
N LEU A 31 -5.08 -6.00 17.90
CA LEU A 31 -3.75 -6.39 17.40
C LEU A 31 -3.37 -5.73 16.06
N LEU A 32 -4.36 -5.28 15.29
CA LEU A 32 -4.16 -4.60 14.00
C LEU A 32 -3.94 -3.09 14.14
N HIS A 33 -4.01 -2.55 15.37
CA HIS A 33 -3.65 -1.16 15.65
C HIS A 33 -2.14 -1.04 15.82
N SER A 34 -1.52 -0.13 15.06
CA SER A 34 -0.09 0.15 15.14
C SER A 34 0.20 1.62 14.83
N ASP A 35 1.01 2.27 15.66
CA ASP A 35 1.59 3.59 15.41
C ASP A 35 2.99 3.48 14.72
N ASP A 36 3.51 2.26 14.58
CA ASP A 36 4.82 2.02 13.97
C ASP A 36 4.73 1.82 12.46
N VAL A 37 3.83 0.95 12.00
CA VAL A 37 3.72 0.57 10.59
C VAL A 37 2.28 0.54 10.11
N GLU A 38 2.07 0.81 8.83
CA GLU A 38 0.83 0.57 8.12
C GLU A 38 1.09 -0.51 7.06
N VAL A 39 0.19 -1.48 6.91
CA VAL A 39 0.32 -2.54 5.90
C VAL A 39 -0.91 -2.54 5.02
N LYS A 40 -0.70 -2.60 3.70
CA LYS A 40 -1.76 -2.69 2.69
C LYS A 40 -1.56 -3.87 1.78
N TRP A 41 -2.67 -4.55 1.49
CA TRP A 41 -2.80 -5.52 0.41
C TRP A 41 -3.52 -4.86 -0.78
N GLY A 42 -2.79 -4.62 -1.87
CA GLY A 42 -3.32 -4.02 -3.09
C GLY A 42 -3.61 -5.09 -4.14
N VAL A 43 -4.82 -5.08 -4.70
CA VAL A 43 -5.19 -5.86 -5.88
C VAL A 43 -5.66 -4.88 -6.94
N HIS A 44 -5.04 -4.94 -8.11
CA HIS A 44 -5.24 -3.99 -9.20
C HIS A 44 -5.66 -4.73 -10.47
N PRO A 45 -6.77 -4.34 -11.12
CA PRO A 45 -7.15 -4.92 -12.41
C PRO A 45 -6.12 -4.59 -13.52
N PRO A 46 -6.15 -5.33 -14.63
CA PRO A 46 -5.34 -5.03 -15.81
C PRO A 46 -5.43 -3.56 -16.24
N GLY A 47 -4.28 -2.90 -16.39
CA GLY A 47 -4.16 -1.52 -16.83
C GLY A 47 -4.63 -0.46 -15.83
N ASP A 48 -4.96 -0.86 -14.59
CA ASP A 48 -5.33 0.07 -13.53
C ASP A 48 -4.21 1.10 -13.31
N ARG A 49 -4.59 2.33 -12.99
CA ARG A 49 -3.63 3.40 -12.72
C ARG A 49 -4.22 4.42 -11.77
N ARG A 50 -3.35 5.02 -10.97
CA ARG A 50 -3.75 6.20 -10.18
C ARG A 50 -3.47 7.46 -10.98
N ALA A 51 -4.51 8.20 -11.33
CA ALA A 51 -4.34 9.52 -11.95
C ALA A 51 -3.78 10.55 -10.95
N ALA A 52 -4.11 10.42 -9.67
CA ALA A 52 -3.68 11.32 -8.61
C ALA A 52 -2.28 10.96 -8.09
N TRP A 53 -1.42 11.98 -7.98
CA TRP A 53 -0.13 11.86 -7.31
C TRP A 53 -0.30 11.93 -5.80
N ALA A 54 0.35 11.03 -5.07
CA ALA A 54 0.59 11.23 -3.65
C ALA A 54 1.65 12.31 -3.52
N THR A 55 1.37 13.34 -2.73
CA THR A 55 2.30 14.48 -2.58
C THR A 55 2.51 14.84 -1.13
N GLY A 56 3.70 15.35 -0.81
CA GLY A 56 4.03 15.78 0.56
C GLY A 56 3.97 14.67 1.60
N GLU A 57 4.17 13.42 1.19
CA GLU A 57 4.20 12.27 2.11
C GLU A 57 5.41 12.39 3.05
N ILE A 58 5.17 12.18 4.33
CA ILE A 58 6.20 12.27 5.38
C ILE A 58 6.67 10.88 5.85
N ARG A 59 5.98 9.83 5.39
CA ARG A 59 6.31 8.44 5.68
C ARG A 59 7.30 7.90 4.65
N THR A 60 8.12 6.95 5.07
CA THR A 60 8.82 6.04 4.17
C THR A 60 7.85 4.94 3.73
N ALA A 61 7.97 4.47 2.49
CA ALA A 61 7.16 3.39 1.96
C ALA A 61 8.04 2.31 1.31
N LEU A 62 7.66 1.04 1.53
CA LEU A 62 8.12 -0.13 0.81
C LEU A 62 6.94 -0.70 0.02
N LEU A 63 7.14 -1.03 -1.24
CA LEU A 63 6.20 -1.82 -2.02
C LEU A 63 6.91 -3.06 -2.56
N VAL A 64 6.28 -4.22 -2.39
CA VAL A 64 6.74 -5.51 -2.89
C VAL A 64 5.71 -6.06 -3.88
N LEU A 65 6.16 -6.44 -5.06
CA LEU A 65 5.36 -7.12 -6.06
C LEU A 65 5.16 -8.59 -5.66
N ILE A 66 3.91 -9.02 -5.56
CA ILE A 66 3.57 -10.42 -5.25
C ILE A 66 3.22 -11.19 -6.54
N LYS A 67 2.52 -10.53 -7.47
CA LYS A 67 2.07 -11.12 -8.75
C LYS A 67 1.82 -10.00 -9.76
N GLY A 68 2.08 -10.27 -11.04
CA GLY A 68 1.77 -9.34 -12.14
C GLY A 68 2.94 -8.41 -12.44
N ALA A 69 2.66 -7.15 -12.75
CA ALA A 69 3.67 -6.13 -13.01
C ALA A 69 3.16 -4.78 -12.50
N PHE A 70 4.05 -3.97 -11.93
CA PHE A 70 3.67 -2.69 -11.34
C PHE A 70 4.75 -1.64 -11.57
N ASP A 71 4.33 -0.46 -12.03
CA ASP A 71 5.19 0.67 -12.30
C ASP A 71 4.95 1.73 -11.25
N ILE A 72 6.00 2.06 -10.51
CA ILE A 72 5.99 3.21 -9.60
C ILE A 72 6.55 4.41 -10.34
N GLU A 73 5.69 5.39 -10.56
CA GLU A 73 6.06 6.66 -11.18
C GLU A 73 6.49 7.63 -10.08
N LEU A 74 7.76 8.01 -10.11
CA LEU A 74 8.33 9.11 -9.33
C LEU A 74 8.47 10.34 -10.25
N ARG A 75 8.73 11.50 -9.67
CA ARG A 75 8.84 12.75 -10.46
C ARG A 75 9.97 12.73 -11.48
N ASP A 76 11.07 12.05 -11.18
CA ASP A 76 12.29 12.02 -11.99
C ASP A 76 12.45 10.72 -12.80
N ARG A 77 11.76 9.64 -12.43
CA ARG A 77 11.90 8.32 -13.03
C ARG A 77 10.71 7.41 -12.79
N THR A 78 10.66 6.30 -13.52
CA THR A 78 9.75 5.18 -13.25
C THR A 78 10.55 3.97 -12.81
N VAL A 79 10.11 3.31 -11.74
CA VAL A 79 10.66 2.03 -11.26
C VAL A 79 9.75 0.91 -11.71
N LEU A 80 10.29 -0.05 -12.46
CA LEU A 80 9.55 -1.16 -13.05
C LEU A 80 9.71 -2.42 -12.19
N LEU A 81 8.62 -2.96 -11.68
CA LEU A 81 8.60 -4.24 -10.96
C LEU A 81 7.97 -5.31 -11.86
N ARG A 82 8.67 -6.41 -12.11
CA ARG A 82 8.29 -7.40 -13.13
C ARG A 82 8.33 -8.84 -12.64
N GLU A 83 9.09 -9.13 -11.60
CA GLU A 83 9.20 -10.47 -11.02
C GLU A 83 8.64 -10.51 -9.60
N PRO A 84 7.96 -11.59 -9.17
CA PRO A 84 7.54 -11.74 -7.78
C PRO A 84 8.72 -11.57 -6.81
N GLY A 85 8.56 -10.66 -5.86
CA GLY A 85 9.62 -10.28 -4.92
C GLY A 85 10.37 -9.00 -5.29
N ASP A 86 10.20 -8.47 -6.51
CA ASP A 86 10.69 -7.14 -6.87
C ASP A 86 10.10 -6.10 -5.91
N TYR A 87 10.93 -5.16 -5.48
CA TYR A 87 10.52 -4.18 -4.50
C TYR A 87 11.17 -2.82 -4.72
N VAL A 88 10.52 -1.79 -4.19
CA VAL A 88 11.05 -0.43 -4.17
C VAL A 88 10.74 0.22 -2.82
N VAL A 89 11.71 0.96 -2.32
CA VAL A 89 11.58 1.79 -1.10
C VAL A 89 11.81 3.24 -1.49
N TRP A 90 10.95 4.12 -1.03
CA TRP A 90 11.12 5.57 -1.19
C TRP A 90 10.82 6.30 0.10
N GLY A 91 11.59 7.38 0.30
CA GLY A 91 11.58 8.16 1.53
C GLY A 91 10.53 9.27 1.54
N PRO A 92 10.47 10.03 2.64
CA PRO A 92 9.66 11.22 2.76
C PRO A 92 9.93 12.23 1.64
N GLY A 93 8.88 12.90 1.16
CA GLY A 93 8.95 13.92 0.10
C GLY A 93 8.91 13.39 -1.32
N GLU A 94 9.04 12.07 -1.52
CA GLU A 94 8.97 11.46 -2.84
C GLU A 94 7.51 11.33 -3.31
N ASP A 95 7.10 12.30 -4.12
CA ASP A 95 5.82 12.29 -4.83
C ASP A 95 5.76 11.09 -5.77
N HIS A 96 4.65 10.35 -5.73
CA HIS A 96 4.52 9.15 -6.56
C HIS A 96 3.11 8.90 -7.08
N SER A 97 3.04 8.24 -8.23
CA SER A 97 1.86 7.55 -8.75
C SER A 97 2.20 6.12 -9.15
N TRP A 98 1.25 5.41 -9.75
CA TRP A 98 1.48 4.05 -10.20
C TRP A 98 0.56 3.62 -11.34
N GLN A 99 1.01 2.59 -12.04
CA GLN A 99 0.27 1.85 -13.05
C GLN A 99 0.48 0.34 -12.89
N ALA A 100 -0.59 -0.44 -13.03
CA ALA A 100 -0.56 -1.89 -13.11
C ALA A 100 -0.32 -2.37 -14.54
N GLY A 101 0.25 -3.56 -14.67
CA GLY A 101 0.46 -4.25 -15.94
C GLY A 101 -0.84 -4.69 -16.62
N ASP A 102 -0.70 -5.47 -17.69
CA ASP A 102 -1.80 -5.98 -18.52
C ASP A 102 -2.54 -7.19 -17.92
N VAL A 103 -2.13 -7.64 -16.74
CA VAL A 103 -2.77 -8.70 -15.95
C VAL A 103 -3.08 -8.20 -14.55
N GLU A 104 -3.96 -8.91 -13.85
CA GLU A 104 -4.23 -8.65 -12.44
C GLU A 104 -2.93 -8.65 -11.64
N THR A 105 -2.69 -7.55 -10.94
CA THR A 105 -1.47 -7.31 -10.18
C THR A 105 -1.76 -7.24 -8.69
N VAL A 106 -0.92 -7.89 -7.90
CA VAL A 106 -1.00 -7.93 -6.45
C VAL A 106 0.28 -7.38 -5.85
N VAL A 107 0.14 -6.43 -4.94
CA VAL A 107 1.25 -5.77 -4.25
C VAL A 107 1.01 -5.74 -2.74
N LEU A 108 2.10 -5.83 -1.98
CA LEU A 108 2.11 -5.55 -0.55
C LEU A 108 2.81 -4.20 -0.34
N THR A 109 2.17 -3.28 0.37
CA THR A 109 2.77 -2.00 0.73
C THR A 109 2.92 -1.91 2.24
N VAL A 110 4.10 -1.49 2.70
CA VAL A 110 4.37 -1.14 4.10
C VAL A 110 4.75 0.33 4.16
N ARG A 111 4.16 1.10 5.08
CA ARG A 111 4.56 2.49 5.34
C ARG A 111 4.93 2.68 6.80
N TRP A 112 5.88 3.56 7.07
CA TRP A 112 6.26 3.93 8.42
C TRP A 112 6.76 5.39 8.52
N PRO A 113 6.55 6.07 9.65
CA PRO A 113 5.70 5.64 10.78
C PRO A 113 4.20 5.60 10.42
N SER A 114 3.39 4.94 11.23
CA SER A 114 1.93 4.93 11.07
C SER A 114 1.33 6.12 11.79
N LEU A 115 0.91 7.13 11.02
CA LEU A 115 0.51 8.43 11.57
C LEU A 115 -0.92 8.78 11.15
N PRO A 116 -1.73 9.41 12.01
CA PRO A 116 -2.97 10.04 11.57
C PRO A 116 -2.69 11.19 10.60
N GLY A 117 -3.55 11.38 9.60
CA GLY A 117 -3.41 12.48 8.65
C GLY A 117 -3.87 12.13 7.23
N TRP A 118 -3.44 12.94 6.27
CA TRP A 118 -3.95 12.94 4.90
C TRP A 118 -3.86 11.56 4.23
N ARG A 119 -4.99 11.15 3.63
CA ARG A 119 -5.11 10.02 2.72
C ARG A 119 -5.50 10.54 1.36
N LEU A 120 -4.91 9.99 0.30
CA LEU A 120 -5.44 10.21 -1.04
C LEU A 120 -6.90 9.71 -1.10
N PRO A 121 -7.79 10.42 -1.80
CA PRO A 121 -9.11 9.88 -2.11
C PRO A 121 -8.96 8.59 -2.93
N PRO A 122 -9.96 7.69 -2.87
CA PRO A 122 -9.97 6.48 -3.71
C PRO A 122 -9.76 6.84 -5.18
N SER A 123 -9.09 5.96 -5.94
CA SER A 123 -9.12 6.04 -7.40
C SER A 123 -10.58 5.98 -7.87
N ALA A 124 -10.92 6.83 -8.84
CA ALA A 124 -12.22 6.72 -9.51
C ALA A 124 -12.33 5.33 -10.18
N PRO A 125 -13.53 4.74 -10.22
CA PRO A 125 -13.75 3.43 -10.83
C PRO A 125 -13.46 3.43 -12.34
#